data_AF-A0A1F6VA43-F1
#
_entry.id   AF-A0A1F6VA43-F1
#
_cell.length_a   1.000
_cell.length_b   1.000
_cell.length_c   1.000
_cell.angle_alpha   90.00
_cell.angle_beta   90.00
_cell.angle_gamma   90.00
#
_symmetry.space_group_name_H-M   'P 1'
#
loop_
_entity.id
_entity.type
_entity.pdbx_description
1 polymer ?
#
loop_
_entity_poly.entity_id
_entity_poly.type
_entity_poly.pdbx_seq_one_letter_code
_entity_poly.pdbx_strand_id
1 'polypeptide(L)'
;MKIPIVNEQDEIIKIVDMNDRQKSDICRVSALWITNEKDEVLLARRSLSKKRSPGCWGSAVAGTLEEGETYESNVIKEAGEEIGLYNLKPKLEHKVRSSTTHEYFCQWFSATIDGDYKFKKQDSEVEKI
;
A
#
# COMPACT_ATOMS: atom_id res chain seq x y z
N MET A 1 -14.38 -0.59 7.29
CA MET A 1 -13.87 -1.49 6.22
C MET A 1 -13.52 -2.81 6.88
N LYS A 2 -13.74 -3.93 6.20
CA LYS A 2 -13.38 -5.26 6.71
C LYS A 2 -12.01 -5.66 6.17
N ILE A 3 -11.17 -6.20 7.04
CA ILE A 3 -9.80 -6.59 6.70
C ILE A 3 -9.54 -8.05 7.08
N PRO A 4 -8.78 -8.80 6.26
CA PRO A 4 -8.33 -10.14 6.63
C PRO A 4 -7.21 -10.08 7.66
N ILE A 5 -7.34 -10.88 8.70
CA ILE A 5 -6.26 -11.19 9.65
C ILE A 5 -5.68 -12.55 9.28
N VAL A 6 -4.36 -12.64 9.30
CA VAL A 6 -3.62 -13.84 8.91
C VAL A 6 -2.78 -14.44 10.03
N ASN A 7 -2.38 -15.70 9.85
CA ASN A 7 -1.32 -16.33 10.64
C ASN A 7 0.08 -16.00 10.07
N GLU A 8 1.12 -16.56 10.69
CA GLU A 8 2.53 -16.37 10.27
C GLU A 8 2.89 -17.05 8.93
N GLN A 9 1.98 -17.82 8.35
CA GLN A 9 2.11 -18.42 7.01
C GLN A 9 1.39 -17.58 5.94
N ASP A 10 0.91 -16.38 6.31
CA ASP A 10 0.09 -15.52 5.46
C ASP A 10 -1.19 -16.25 5.00
N GLU A 11 -1.84 -17.02 5.87
CA GLU A 11 -3.13 -17.66 5.62
C GLU A 11 -4.24 -16.92 6.39
N ILE A 12 -5.37 -16.67 5.75
CA ILE A 12 -6.49 -15.94 6.38
C ILE A 12 -7.10 -16.81 7.48
N ILE A 13 -7.15 -16.27 8.70
CA ILE A 13 -7.74 -16.94 9.87
C ILE A 13 -9.08 -16.33 10.29
N LYS A 14 -9.30 -15.03 10.04
CA LYS A 14 -10.57 -14.33 10.33
C LYS A 14 -10.66 -13.04 9.52
N ILE A 15 -11.88 -12.53 9.38
CA ILE A 15 -12.16 -11.17 8.89
C ILE A 15 -12.67 -10.35 10.07
N VAL A 16 -12.17 -9.12 10.22
CA VAL A 16 -12.58 -8.18 11.27
C VAL A 16 -12.90 -6.81 10.68
N ASP A 17 -13.74 -6.00 11.35
CA ASP A 17 -13.75 -4.57 11.04
C ASP A 17 -12.41 -3.95 11.47
N MET A 18 -11.87 -3.03 10.66
CA MET A 18 -10.59 -2.39 10.95
C MET A 18 -10.55 -1.72 12.34
N ASN A 19 -11.69 -1.27 12.86
CA ASN A 19 -11.78 -0.66 14.18
C ASN A 19 -11.66 -1.68 15.33
N ASP A 20 -11.97 -2.95 15.08
CA ASP A 20 -11.92 -4.04 16.07
C ASP A 20 -10.57 -4.78 16.08
N ARG A 21 -9.67 -4.41 15.16
CA ARG A 21 -8.34 -4.98 15.01
C ARG A 21 -7.53 -4.88 16.31
N GLN A 22 -6.94 -5.99 16.73
CA GLN A 22 -6.00 -6.06 17.84
C GLN A 22 -4.56 -5.75 17.40
N LYS A 23 -3.70 -5.33 18.34
CA LYS A 23 -2.30 -5.01 18.02
C LYS A 23 -1.51 -6.22 17.49
N SER A 24 -1.79 -7.40 18.03
CA SER A 24 -1.19 -8.67 17.62
C SER A 24 -1.77 -9.25 16.33
N ASP A 25 -2.86 -8.69 15.81
CA ASP A 25 -3.45 -9.16 14.56
C ASP A 25 -2.52 -8.79 13.39
N ILE A 26 -2.06 -9.82 12.66
CA ILE A 26 -1.23 -9.69 11.47
C ILE A 26 -2.13 -9.31 10.31
N CYS A 27 -1.95 -8.10 9.77
CA CYS A 27 -2.69 -7.63 8.59
C CYS A 27 -1.89 -7.84 7.31
N ARG A 28 -2.56 -7.68 6.17
CA ARG A 28 -1.90 -7.64 4.87
C ARG A 28 -1.86 -6.23 4.34
N VAL A 29 -0.71 -5.85 3.79
CA VAL A 29 -0.44 -4.54 3.17
C VAL A 29 0.18 -4.77 1.81
N SER A 30 -0.13 -3.91 0.84
CA SER A 30 0.59 -3.83 -0.43
C SER A 30 1.37 -2.51 -0.51
N ALA A 31 2.49 -2.50 -1.22
CA ALA A 31 3.26 -1.29 -1.48
C ALA A 31 3.75 -1.26 -2.92
N LEU A 32 3.65 -0.09 -3.57
CA LEU A 32 4.13 0.12 -4.94
C LEU A 32 5.34 1.05 -4.95
N TRP A 33 6.42 0.56 -5.54
CA TRP A 33 7.58 1.37 -5.89
C TRP A 33 7.53 1.72 -7.37
N ILE A 34 7.60 3.02 -7.69
CA ILE A 34 7.61 3.49 -9.07
C ILE A 34 8.98 4.06 -9.38
N THR A 35 9.54 3.64 -10.51
CA THR A 35 10.69 4.29 -11.14
C THR A 35 10.30 4.89 -12.48
N ASN A 36 11.11 5.82 -12.97
CA ASN A 36 11.06 6.23 -14.38
C ASN A 36 12.20 5.61 -15.19
N GLU A 37 12.26 5.93 -16.48
CA GLU A 37 13.31 5.48 -17.41
C GLU A 37 14.73 5.99 -17.07
N LYS A 38 14.87 6.87 -16.07
CA LYS A 38 16.14 7.38 -15.55
C LYS A 38 16.49 6.79 -14.17
N ASP A 39 15.79 5.74 -13.75
CA ASP A 39 15.91 5.11 -12.44
C ASP A 39 15.61 6.06 -11.24
N GLU A 40 14.91 7.17 -11.47
CA GLU A 40 14.46 8.05 -10.40
C GLU A 40 13.24 7.44 -9.70
N VAL A 41 13.23 7.44 -8.37
CA VAL A 41 12.17 6.81 -7.56
C VAL A 41 11.14 7.85 -7.16
N LEU A 42 9.86 7.56 -7.41
CA LEU A 42 8.76 8.35 -6.89
C LEU A 42 8.54 8.04 -5.41
N LEU A 43 8.61 9.06 -4.56
CA LEU A 43 8.28 8.97 -3.15
C LEU A 43 6.99 9.73 -2.87
N ALA A 44 6.09 9.13 -2.10
CA ALA A 44 4.91 9.82 -1.61
C ALA A 44 5.08 10.20 -0.13
N ARG A 45 4.74 11.46 0.18
CA ARG A 45 4.54 11.92 1.55
C ARG A 45 3.08 11.70 1.93
N ARG A 46 2.85 10.94 2.99
CA ARG A 46 1.50 10.67 3.50
C ARG A 46 0.81 11.95 3.97
N SER A 47 -0.50 12.04 3.72
CA SER A 47 -1.33 13.14 4.20
C SER A 47 -1.22 13.33 5.71
N LEU A 48 -1.22 14.59 6.15
CA LEU A 48 -1.14 14.93 7.57
C LEU A 48 -2.39 14.48 8.36
N SER A 49 -3.52 14.23 7.67
CA SER A 49 -4.75 13.73 8.28
C SER A 49 -4.76 12.21 8.51
N LYS A 50 -3.74 11.47 8.07
CA LYS A 50 -3.72 10.00 8.24
C LYS A 50 -3.52 9.63 9.71
N LYS A 51 -4.33 8.67 10.18
CA LYS A 51 -4.22 8.09 11.54
C LYS A 51 -2.86 7.43 11.80
N ARG A 52 -2.18 6.94 10.75
CA ARG A 52 -0.88 6.26 10.84
C ARG A 52 0.16 6.98 10.00
N SER A 53 1.28 7.30 10.65
CA SER A 53 2.48 7.93 10.08
C SER A 53 2.19 9.18 9.23
N PRO A 54 1.45 10.19 9.76
CA PRO A 54 1.17 11.41 9.02
C PRO A 54 2.46 12.15 8.65
N GLY A 55 2.57 12.62 7.41
CA GLY A 55 3.73 13.38 6.93
C GLY A 55 5.01 12.57 6.67
N CYS A 56 4.99 11.25 6.90
CA CYS A 56 6.12 10.39 6.58
C CYS A 56 6.25 10.16 5.07
N TRP A 57 7.49 10.07 4.59
CA TRP A 57 7.81 9.68 3.22
C TRP A 57 7.94 8.16 3.11
N GLY A 58 7.50 7.59 1.99
CA GLY A 58 7.57 6.15 1.74
C GLY A 58 7.42 5.81 0.26
N SER A 59 6.97 4.58 -0.01
CA SER A 59 6.61 4.11 -1.34
C SER A 59 5.57 5.01 -2.02
N ALA A 60 5.49 4.96 -3.35
CA ALA A 60 4.57 5.79 -4.12
C ALA A 60 3.10 5.57 -3.72
N VAL A 61 2.76 4.32 -3.36
CA VAL A 61 1.42 3.90 -2.92
C VAL A 61 1.59 2.84 -1.83
N ALA A 62 0.72 2.83 -0.81
CA ALA A 62 0.63 1.72 0.13
C ALA A 62 -0.74 1.61 0.82
N GLY A 63 -1.37 0.43 0.70
CA GLY A 63 -2.73 0.18 1.20
C GLY A 63 -2.83 -1.06 2.08
N THR A 64 -3.80 -1.08 2.99
CA THR A 64 -4.18 -2.29 3.74
C THR A 64 -5.23 -3.03 2.94
N LEU A 65 -5.05 -4.34 2.76
CA LEU A 65 -6.00 -5.15 1.98
C LEU A 65 -7.36 -5.21 2.67
N GLU A 66 -8.42 -5.15 1.86
CA GLU A 66 -9.79 -5.39 2.26
C GLU A 66 -10.22 -6.84 2.05
N GLU A 67 -11.35 -7.21 2.64
CA GLU A 67 -11.99 -8.52 2.41
C GLU A 67 -12.20 -8.77 0.91
N GLY A 68 -11.69 -9.91 0.43
CA GLY A 68 -11.79 -10.32 -0.98
C GLY A 68 -10.67 -9.81 -1.88
N GLU A 69 -9.80 -8.92 -1.41
CA GLU A 69 -8.67 -8.42 -2.21
C GLU A 69 -7.47 -9.38 -2.19
N THR A 70 -6.83 -9.51 -3.34
CA THR A 70 -5.44 -9.96 -3.44
C THR A 70 -4.49 -8.77 -3.28
N TYR A 71 -3.23 -9.04 -2.95
CA TYR A 71 -2.19 -8.00 -2.89
C TYR A 71 -2.09 -7.18 -4.19
N GLU A 72 -2.22 -7.85 -5.34
CA GLU A 72 -2.17 -7.20 -6.66
C GLU A 72 -3.42 -6.36 -6.91
N SER A 73 -4.62 -6.86 -6.60
CA SER A 73 -5.85 -6.08 -6.78
C SER A 73 -5.87 -4.84 -5.89
N ASN A 74 -5.37 -4.95 -4.65
CA ASN A 74 -5.28 -3.84 -3.71
C ASN A 74 -4.28 -2.79 -4.23
N VAL A 75 -3.06 -3.17 -4.63
CA VAL A 75 -2.08 -2.17 -5.09
C VAL A 75 -2.53 -1.42 -6.35
N ILE A 76 -3.26 -2.09 -7.25
CA ILE A 76 -3.83 -1.45 -8.46
C ILE A 76 -4.96 -0.48 -8.08
N LYS A 77 -5.85 -0.88 -7.16
CA LYS A 77 -6.92 0.00 -6.65
C LYS A 77 -6.33 1.26 -6.02
N GLU A 78 -5.42 1.07 -5.06
CA GLU A 78 -4.79 2.16 -4.30
C GLU A 78 -3.98 3.09 -5.23
N ALA A 79 -3.31 2.57 -6.26
CA ALA A 79 -2.60 3.41 -7.22
C ALA A 79 -3.55 4.35 -8.00
N GLY A 80 -4.73 3.85 -8.35
CA GLY A 80 -5.78 4.67 -8.97
C GLY A 80 -6.40 5.68 -8.00
N GLU A 81 -6.55 5.33 -6.73
CA GLU A 81 -7.17 6.19 -5.72
C GLU A 81 -6.20 7.28 -5.21
N GLU A 82 -4.98 6.91 -4.82
CA GLU A 82 -4.02 7.79 -4.16
C GLU A 82 -3.31 8.76 -5.12
N ILE A 83 -2.94 8.29 -6.32
CA ILE A 83 -2.10 9.04 -7.28
C ILE A 83 -2.65 9.10 -8.70
N GLY A 84 -3.86 8.57 -8.94
CA GLY A 84 -4.52 8.60 -10.25
C GLY A 84 -3.85 7.71 -11.32
N LEU A 85 -3.08 6.70 -10.90
CA LEU A 85 -2.40 5.77 -11.80
C LEU A 85 -3.28 4.57 -12.13
N TYR A 86 -3.87 4.59 -13.33
CA TYR A 86 -4.74 3.52 -13.84
C TYR A 86 -4.02 2.63 -14.87
N ASN A 87 -4.57 1.44 -15.12
CA ASN A 87 -4.02 0.44 -16.05
C ASN A 87 -2.60 -0.03 -15.71
N LEU A 88 -2.25 0.05 -14.42
CA LEU A 88 -1.00 -0.45 -13.88
C LEU A 88 -0.90 -1.97 -14.06
N LYS A 89 0.25 -2.44 -14.53
CA LYS A 89 0.65 -3.85 -14.49
C LYS A 89 1.84 -3.98 -13.55
N PRO A 90 1.59 -4.13 -12.24
CA PRO A 90 2.65 -4.14 -11.26
C PRO A 90 3.46 -5.43 -11.38
N LYS A 91 4.78 -5.33 -11.30
CA LYS A 91 5.66 -6.49 -11.20
C LYS A 91 5.70 -6.93 -9.73
N LEU A 92 5.46 -8.21 -9.48
CA LEU A 92 5.57 -8.80 -8.14
C LEU A 92 7.03 -8.76 -7.68
N GLU A 93 7.25 -8.22 -6.49
CA GLU A 93 8.57 -8.20 -5.85
C GLU A 93 8.53 -9.01 -4.54
N HIS A 94 9.44 -8.72 -3.61
CA HIS A 94 9.57 -9.45 -2.37
C HIS A 94 8.41 -9.18 -1.39
N LYS A 95 8.13 -10.16 -0.53
CA LYS A 95 7.18 -10.05 0.58
C LYS A 95 7.95 -9.98 1.90
N VAL A 96 7.57 -9.06 2.77
CA VAL A 96 8.21 -8.85 4.07
C VAL A 96 7.21 -9.07 5.20
N ARG A 97 7.59 -9.88 6.19
CA ARG A 97 6.91 -9.92 7.50
C ARG A 97 7.53 -8.84 8.39
N SER A 98 6.71 -7.92 8.89
CA SER A 98 7.17 -6.82 9.74
C SER A 98 6.44 -6.82 11.08
N SER A 99 7.23 -6.82 12.16
CA SER A 99 6.77 -6.63 13.52
C SER A 99 7.38 -5.33 14.04
N THR A 100 6.55 -4.29 14.14
CA THR A 100 6.97 -2.96 14.62
C THR A 100 6.04 -2.53 15.75
N THR A 101 5.33 -1.41 15.58
CA THR A 101 4.19 -1.05 16.43
C THR A 101 2.93 -1.85 16.09
N HIS A 102 2.93 -2.48 14.91
CA HIS A 102 1.84 -3.26 14.37
C HIS A 102 2.39 -4.47 13.62
N GLU A 103 1.62 -5.54 13.61
CA GLU A 103 1.95 -6.76 12.87
C GLU A 103 1.36 -6.72 11.46
N TYR A 104 2.20 -6.96 10.45
CA TYR A 104 1.73 -7.09 9.07
C TYR A 104 2.69 -7.86 8.16
N PHE A 105 2.14 -8.43 7.10
CA PHE A 105 2.87 -8.72 5.86
C PHE A 105 2.74 -7.55 4.91
N CYS A 106 3.83 -7.20 4.22
CA CYS A 106 3.84 -6.24 3.13
C CYS A 106 4.34 -6.91 1.86
N GLN A 107 3.48 -7.02 0.85
CA GLN A 107 3.88 -7.45 -0.48
C GLN A 107 4.31 -6.23 -1.30
N TRP A 108 5.54 -6.24 -1.79
CA TRP A 108 6.03 -5.17 -2.64
C TRP A 108 5.71 -5.47 -4.10
N PHE A 109 5.48 -4.39 -4.81
CA PHE A 109 5.37 -4.36 -6.25
C PHE A 109 6.24 -3.23 -6.80
N SER A 110 6.66 -3.39 -8.05
CA SER A 110 7.38 -2.35 -8.79
C SER A 110 6.70 -2.05 -10.11
N ALA A 111 6.87 -0.83 -10.61
CA ALA A 111 6.50 -0.47 -11.98
C ALA A 111 7.41 0.65 -12.49
N THR A 112 7.69 0.62 -13.79
CA THR A 112 8.35 1.73 -14.47
C THR A 112 7.30 2.52 -15.23
N ILE A 113 7.21 3.81 -14.94
CA ILE A 113 6.25 4.74 -15.52
C ILE A 113 7.01 5.88 -16.20
N ASP A 114 6.46 6.41 -17.28
CA ASP A 114 7.00 7.57 -17.98
C ASP A 114 7.23 8.74 -17.01
N GLY A 115 8.44 9.32 -17.02
CA GLY A 115 8.79 10.45 -16.16
C GLY A 115 7.89 11.69 -16.32
N ASP A 116 7.22 11.86 -17.46
CA ASP A 116 6.30 12.97 -17.72
C ASP A 116 4.86 12.69 -17.28
N TYR A 117 4.58 11.51 -16.72
CA TYR A 117 3.26 11.11 -16.26
C TYR A 117 2.65 12.13 -15.28
N LYS A 118 1.40 12.53 -15.56
CA LYS A 118 0.68 13.51 -14.74
C LYS A 118 -0.09 12.81 -13.64
N PHE A 119 0.58 12.53 -12.53
CA PHE A 119 -0.06 12.01 -11.33
C PHE A 119 -1.10 13.00 -10.79
N LYS A 120 -2.20 12.45 -10.28
CA LYS A 120 -3.26 13.21 -9.60
C LYS A 120 -3.38 12.69 -8.19
N LYS A 121 -2.73 13.39 -7.25
CA LYS A 121 -2.79 13.03 -5.84
C LYS A 121 -4.19 13.25 -5.26
N GLN A 122 -4.58 12.37 -4.34
CA GLN A 122 -5.74 12.57 -3.49
C GLN A 122 -5.30 13.17 -2.15
N ASP A 123 -5.69 14.41 -1.84
CA ASP A 123 -5.19 15.16 -0.68
C ASP A 123 -5.45 14.49 0.68
N SER A 124 -6.51 13.69 0.80
CA SER A 124 -6.82 12.93 2.02
C SER A 124 -5.81 11.80 2.30
N GLU A 125 -5.08 11.36 1.28
CA GLU A 125 -4.15 10.23 1.32
C GLU A 125 -2.70 10.68 1.14
N VAL A 126 -2.45 11.58 0.18
CA VAL A 126 -1.12 12.00 -0.27
C VAL A 126 -0.96 13.51 -0.15
N GLU A 127 0.00 13.91 0.67
CA GLU A 127 0.37 15.30 0.88
C GLU A 127 1.19 15.84 -0.30
N LYS A 128 2.20 15.07 -0.72
CA LYS A 128 3.16 15.45 -1.76
C LYS A 128 3.71 14.22 -2.48
N ILE A 129 3.95 14.36 -3.78
CA ILE A 129 4.70 13.46 -4.65
C ILE A 129 5.67 14.30 -5.49
#